data_AF-A0A8J3WMY2-F1
#
_entry.id   AF-A0A8J3WMY2-F1
#
_cell.length_a   1.000
_cell.length_b   1.000
_cell.length_c   1.000
_cell.angle_alpha   90.00
_cell.angle_beta   90.00
_cell.angle_gamma   90.00
#
_symmetry.space_group_name_H-M   'P 1'
#
loop_
_entity.id
_entity.type
_entity.pdbx_description
1 polymer ?
#
loop_
_entity_poly.entity_id
_entity_poly.type
_entity_poly.pdbx_seq_one_letter_code
_entity_poly.pdbx_strand_id
1 'polypeptide(L)'
;MAWITELGPSAVQVRYRLRGGAMCDRRRSIDGPPQPIDAAPVWDRREVLRDLPGARDPVWFGSALACFAITPGAPLTPDQHVPAAAFMAGRHPGTGQMLVEACDRTRNRGFDLTLAAPADVNALYAHSPRAADIADRFAAAVTAGAAHLEQRITGGSRSAGLLGWITWHLTAPRPAGMPPQPCLHAHLVIAALMWAPGGRWRDITGPERDHLRLCVASADRHTAAHLRQAMAGHPRVPG
;
A
#
# COMPACT_ATOMS: atom_id res chain seq x y z
N MET A 1 -3.01 -11.57 7.77
CA MET A 1 -1.66 -12.14 7.58
C MET A 1 -0.90 -11.06 6.83
N ALA A 2 -0.04 -10.31 7.51
CA ALA A 2 0.71 -9.25 6.86
C ALA A 2 2.11 -9.71 6.52
N TRP A 3 2.55 -9.27 5.35
CA TRP A 3 3.91 -9.45 4.87
C TRP A 3 4.47 -8.11 4.42
N ILE A 4 5.78 -8.00 4.50
CA ILE A 4 6.55 -6.85 4.05
C ILE A 4 7.57 -7.33 3.03
N THR A 5 7.58 -6.66 1.87
CA THR A 5 8.55 -6.91 0.81
C THR A 5 9.43 -5.68 0.65
N GLU A 6 10.75 -5.87 0.62
CA GLU A 6 11.68 -4.80 0.24
C GLU A 6 11.64 -4.57 -1.27
N LEU A 7 11.63 -3.29 -1.65
CA LEU A 7 11.65 -2.88 -3.04
C LEU A 7 13.10 -2.66 -3.43
N GLY A 8 13.66 -3.61 -4.16
CA GLY A 8 15.05 -3.56 -4.62
C GLY A 8 15.36 -2.32 -5.49
N PRO A 9 16.59 -2.20 -5.99
CA PRO A 9 17.04 -0.98 -6.70
C PRO A 9 16.30 -0.68 -8.00
N SER A 10 15.54 -1.63 -8.53
CA SER A 10 14.88 -1.48 -9.83
C SER A 10 13.67 -0.53 -9.75
N ALA A 11 13.75 0.57 -10.50
CA ALA A 11 12.63 1.48 -10.69
C ALA A 11 11.40 0.82 -11.36
N VAL A 12 11.60 -0.34 -12.01
CA VAL A 12 10.49 -1.13 -12.58
C VAL A 12 9.53 -1.58 -11.49
N GLN A 13 10.03 -1.99 -10.31
CA GLN A 13 9.19 -2.42 -9.20
C GLN A 13 8.29 -1.29 -8.65
N VAL A 14 8.77 -0.05 -8.73
CA VAL A 14 8.03 1.17 -8.35
C VAL A 14 6.97 1.48 -9.39
N ARG A 15 7.34 1.56 -10.67
CA ARG A 15 6.40 1.84 -11.77
C ARG A 15 5.25 0.84 -11.81
N TYR A 16 5.54 -0.43 -11.55
CA TYR A 16 4.53 -1.48 -11.48
C TYR A 16 3.46 -1.18 -10.41
N ARG A 17 3.88 -0.78 -9.20
CA ARG A 17 2.98 -0.43 -8.09
C ARG A 17 2.21 0.86 -8.29
N LEU A 18 2.80 1.84 -8.95
CA LEU A 18 2.11 3.10 -9.32
C LEU A 18 1.00 2.86 -10.34
N ARG A 19 1.13 1.84 -11.19
CA ARG A 19 0.07 1.42 -12.12
C ARG A 19 -1.03 0.59 -11.43
N GLY A 20 -0.95 0.43 -10.11
CA GLY A 20 -1.91 -0.33 -9.33
C GLY A 20 -1.70 -1.84 -9.37
N GLY A 21 -0.63 -2.33 -10.03
CA GLY A 21 -0.23 -3.73 -9.97
C GLY A 21 0.75 -3.93 -8.83
N ALA A 22 0.29 -4.42 -7.69
CA ALA A 22 1.15 -4.72 -6.55
C ALA A 22 1.42 -6.23 -6.43
N MET A 23 1.79 -6.85 -7.55
CA MET A 23 1.97 -8.30 -7.78
C MET A 23 0.67 -9.11 -7.92
N CYS A 24 -0.48 -8.44 -7.84
CA CYS A 24 -1.79 -9.07 -7.99
C CYS A 24 -2.18 -9.36 -9.44
N ASP A 25 -1.47 -8.77 -10.40
CA ASP A 25 -1.75 -8.93 -11.83
C ASP A 25 -0.80 -9.90 -12.54
N ARG A 26 0.06 -10.62 -11.80
CA ARG A 26 0.99 -11.56 -12.43
C ARG A 26 0.23 -12.75 -13.02
N ARG A 27 0.24 -12.86 -14.36
CA ARG A 27 0.12 -14.16 -15.03
C ARG A 27 1.30 -15.03 -14.57
N ARG A 28 1.08 -15.96 -13.63
CA ARG A 28 1.91 -17.16 -13.61
C ARG A 28 1.48 -17.99 -14.83
N SER A 29 2.34 -18.05 -15.85
CA SER A 29 2.25 -19.14 -16.82
C SER A 29 2.41 -20.43 -16.04
N ILE A 30 1.46 -21.35 -16.16
CA ILE A 30 1.55 -22.67 -15.51
C ILE A 30 2.67 -23.48 -16.18
N ASP A 31 2.97 -23.20 -17.46
CA ASP A 31 3.91 -23.99 -18.29
C ASP A 31 4.99 -23.13 -18.99
N GLY A 32 5.45 -22.02 -18.39
CA GLY A 32 6.49 -21.18 -19.01
C GLY A 32 7.38 -20.45 -18.01
N PRO A 33 8.60 -20.05 -18.41
CA PRO A 33 9.53 -19.34 -17.53
C PRO A 33 8.88 -18.06 -16.98
N PRO A 34 9.24 -17.62 -15.75
CA PRO A 34 8.70 -16.40 -15.18
C PRO A 34 8.94 -15.23 -16.13
N GLN A 35 7.86 -14.61 -16.60
CA GLN A 35 7.93 -13.44 -17.46
C GLN A 35 8.63 -12.30 -16.70
N PRO A 36 9.62 -11.62 -17.32
CA PRO A 36 10.24 -10.45 -16.71
C PRO A 36 9.19 -9.34 -16.51
N ILE A 37 9.39 -8.49 -15.50
CA ILE A 37 8.38 -7.52 -15.02
C ILE A 37 7.94 -6.54 -16.14
N ASP A 38 8.77 -6.37 -17.16
CA ASP A 38 8.57 -5.55 -18.36
C ASP A 38 7.81 -6.23 -19.50
N ALA A 39 7.75 -7.57 -19.55
CA ALA A 39 7.15 -8.33 -20.64
C ALA A 39 5.72 -8.81 -20.37
N ALA A 40 5.23 -8.72 -19.13
CA ALA A 40 3.83 -9.02 -18.85
C ALA A 40 2.91 -7.98 -19.51
N PRO A 41 1.88 -8.39 -20.29
CA PRO A 41 0.91 -7.44 -20.82
C PRO A 41 0.30 -6.64 -19.67
N VAL A 42 0.49 -5.33 -19.76
CA VAL A 42 0.01 -4.35 -18.80
C VAL A 42 -1.50 -4.32 -18.88
N TRP A 43 -2.18 -4.93 -17.92
CA TRP A 43 -3.60 -4.66 -17.74
C TRP A 43 -3.74 -3.23 -17.23
N ASP A 44 -4.57 -2.41 -17.89
CA ASP A 44 -5.05 -1.20 -17.25
C ASP A 44 -6.02 -1.62 -16.16
N ARG A 45 -5.60 -1.48 -14.89
CA ARG A 45 -6.44 -1.68 -13.70
C ARG A 45 -7.82 -1.00 -13.86
N ARG A 46 -7.88 0.12 -14.60
CA ARG A 46 -9.09 0.89 -14.85
C ARG A 46 -10.10 0.22 -15.79
N GLU A 47 -9.75 -0.81 -16.53
CA GLU A 47 -10.69 -1.51 -17.42
C GLU A 47 -11.34 -2.72 -16.75
N VAL A 48 -10.62 -3.47 -15.91
CA VAL A 48 -11.13 -4.73 -15.33
C VAL A 48 -11.67 -4.56 -13.91
N LEU A 49 -11.14 -3.61 -13.14
CA LEU A 49 -11.51 -3.45 -11.72
C LEU A 49 -12.42 -2.25 -11.47
N ARG A 50 -12.60 -1.33 -12.42
CA ARG A 50 -13.44 -0.13 -12.24
C ARG A 50 -14.88 -0.48 -11.88
N ASP A 51 -15.38 -1.56 -12.44
CA ASP A 51 -16.77 -1.98 -12.25
C ASP A 51 -16.96 -2.85 -11.01
N LEU A 52 -15.89 -3.18 -10.28
CA LEU A 52 -16.00 -3.92 -9.04
C LEU A 52 -16.49 -3.02 -7.89
N PRO A 53 -17.41 -3.51 -7.05
CA PRO A 53 -17.87 -2.78 -5.87
C PRO A 53 -16.71 -2.32 -4.97
N GLY A 54 -16.64 -1.00 -4.74
CA GLY A 54 -15.62 -0.40 -3.86
C GLY A 54 -14.26 -0.14 -4.51
N ALA A 55 -14.16 -0.25 -5.84
CA ALA A 55 -12.99 0.15 -6.60
C ALA A 55 -12.66 1.63 -6.33
N ARG A 56 -11.38 1.92 -6.12
CA ARG A 56 -10.92 3.28 -5.79
C ARG A 56 -9.51 3.55 -6.28
N ASP A 57 -9.24 4.83 -6.49
CA ASP A 57 -7.90 5.30 -6.82
C ASP A 57 -6.94 5.12 -5.63
N PRO A 58 -5.64 4.92 -5.87
CA PRO A 58 -4.65 4.94 -4.81
C PRO A 58 -4.64 6.32 -4.13
N VAL A 59 -4.25 6.37 -2.85
CA VAL A 59 -4.12 7.63 -2.11
C VAL A 59 -2.76 7.78 -1.48
N TRP A 60 -2.34 9.02 -1.30
CA TRP A 60 -1.16 9.37 -0.54
C TRP A 60 -1.28 8.99 0.95
N PHE A 61 -0.16 8.59 1.56
CA PHE A 61 -0.07 8.19 2.96
C PHE A 61 1.18 8.77 3.63
N GLY A 62 1.05 9.10 4.93
CA GLY A 62 2.16 9.45 5.82
C GLY A 62 2.32 10.95 6.04
N SER A 63 2.61 11.34 7.28
CA SER A 63 2.66 12.74 7.72
C SER A 63 3.82 13.53 7.12
N ALA A 64 4.89 12.86 6.66
CA ALA A 64 6.04 13.53 6.05
C ALA A 64 5.74 14.15 4.68
N LEU A 65 4.58 13.82 4.08
CA LEU A 65 4.07 14.48 2.88
C LEU A 65 3.80 15.98 3.07
N ALA A 66 3.59 16.43 4.31
CA ALA A 66 3.43 17.85 4.63
C ALA A 66 4.65 18.69 4.22
N CYS A 67 5.85 18.11 4.20
CA CYS A 67 7.08 18.76 3.70
C CYS A 67 7.00 19.15 2.22
N PHE A 68 6.07 18.57 1.47
CA PHE A 68 5.89 18.79 0.03
C PHE A 68 4.51 19.34 -0.31
N ALA A 69 3.76 19.85 0.68
CA ALA A 69 2.39 20.32 0.52
C ALA A 69 1.43 19.28 -0.08
N ILE A 70 1.68 17.99 0.19
CA ILE A 70 0.80 16.89 -0.20
C ILE A 70 -0.02 16.49 1.04
N THR A 71 -1.34 16.50 0.92
CA THR A 71 -2.24 16.09 2.01
C THR A 71 -2.36 14.56 2.05
N PRO A 72 -2.07 13.89 3.19
CA PRO A 72 -2.34 12.47 3.34
C PRO A 72 -3.83 12.15 3.11
N GLY A 73 -4.12 11.06 2.40
CA GLY A 73 -5.46 10.69 1.97
C GLY A 73 -5.90 11.34 0.65
N ALA A 74 -5.16 12.31 0.11
CA ALA A 74 -5.44 12.83 -1.22
C ALA A 74 -5.21 11.75 -2.29
N PRO A 75 -6.00 11.73 -3.39
CA PRO A 75 -5.77 10.82 -4.50
C PRO A 75 -4.34 10.93 -5.04
N LEU A 76 -3.72 9.79 -5.34
CA LEU A 76 -2.47 9.71 -6.09
C LEU A 76 -2.83 9.64 -7.58
N THR A 77 -2.84 10.79 -8.23
CA THR A 77 -3.21 10.90 -9.65
C THR A 77 -2.05 10.51 -10.58
N PRO A 78 -2.31 10.20 -11.87
CA PRO A 78 -1.25 9.78 -12.80
C PRO A 78 -0.09 10.78 -12.97
N ASP A 79 -0.36 12.08 -12.92
CA ASP A 79 0.64 13.15 -12.95
C ASP A 79 1.54 13.15 -11.70
N GLN A 80 1.00 12.67 -10.57
CA GLN A 80 1.72 12.54 -9.30
C GLN A 80 2.60 11.28 -9.21
N HIS A 81 2.57 10.40 -10.23
CA HIS A 81 3.48 9.26 -10.31
C HIS A 81 4.96 9.69 -10.42
N VAL A 82 5.23 10.85 -11.02
CA VAL A 82 6.60 11.39 -11.11
C VAL A 82 7.13 11.77 -9.72
N PRO A 83 6.42 12.58 -8.91
CA PRO A 83 6.75 12.79 -7.50
C PRO A 83 6.92 11.50 -6.70
N ALA A 84 5.99 10.54 -6.83
CA ALA A 84 6.07 9.27 -6.12
C ALA A 84 7.35 8.49 -6.49
N ALA A 85 7.71 8.43 -7.77
CA ALA A 85 8.94 7.80 -8.22
C ALA A 85 10.19 8.52 -7.70
N ALA A 86 10.17 9.86 -7.62
CA ALA A 86 11.27 10.65 -7.05
C ALA A 86 11.49 10.33 -5.56
N PHE A 87 10.41 10.24 -4.78
CA PHE A 87 10.48 9.83 -3.38
C PHE A 87 11.08 8.43 -3.21
N MET A 88 10.63 7.45 -4.00
CA MET A 88 11.20 6.10 -4.01
C MET A 88 12.66 6.06 -4.46
N ALA A 89 13.13 7.10 -5.16
CA ALA A 89 14.53 7.29 -5.53
C ALA A 89 15.34 8.06 -4.48
N GLY A 90 14.75 8.46 -3.35
CA GLY A 90 15.43 9.26 -2.33
C GLY A 90 15.61 10.73 -2.72
N ARG A 91 14.80 11.27 -3.65
CA ARG A 91 14.99 12.60 -4.23
C ARG A 91 13.81 13.53 -3.96
N HIS A 92 14.12 14.81 -3.83
CA HIS A 92 13.11 15.88 -3.78
C HIS A 92 12.40 15.98 -5.14
N PRO A 93 11.06 15.95 -5.20
CA PRO A 93 10.31 15.87 -6.45
C PRO A 93 10.43 17.12 -7.33
N GLY A 94 10.59 18.30 -6.71
CA GLY A 94 10.74 19.57 -7.45
C GLY A 94 12.18 19.95 -7.84
N THR A 95 13.21 19.49 -7.10
CA THR A 95 14.60 19.94 -7.30
C THR A 95 15.54 18.82 -7.73
N GLY A 96 15.13 17.56 -7.59
CA GLY A 96 15.95 16.38 -7.88
C GLY A 96 17.09 16.11 -6.88
N GLN A 97 17.29 17.00 -5.90
CA GLN A 97 18.32 16.85 -4.86
C GLN A 97 18.06 15.60 -4.02
N MET A 98 19.14 14.97 -3.56
CA MET A 98 19.04 13.85 -2.62
C MET A 98 18.48 14.35 -1.30
N LEU A 99 17.47 13.65 -0.79
CA LEU A 99 16.88 13.96 0.52
C LEU A 99 17.79 13.47 1.66
N VAL A 100 18.55 12.39 1.42
CA VAL A 100 19.50 11.82 2.38
C VAL A 100 20.89 11.79 1.73
N GLU A 101 21.90 12.36 2.41
CA GLU A 101 23.26 12.52 1.87
C GLU A 101 23.97 11.19 1.57
N ALA A 102 23.77 10.17 2.41
CA ALA A 102 24.41 8.85 2.30
C ALA A 102 23.39 7.74 1.97
N CYS A 103 22.58 7.98 0.94
CA CYS A 103 21.47 7.10 0.62
C CYS A 103 21.84 6.00 -0.39
N ASP A 104 22.06 4.77 0.09
CA ASP A 104 22.32 3.62 -0.80
C ASP A 104 21.03 3.08 -1.41
N ARG A 105 20.51 3.79 -2.42
CA ARG A 105 19.36 3.36 -3.24
C ARG A 105 19.71 2.23 -4.20
N THR A 106 20.95 1.72 -4.20
CA THR A 106 21.33 0.51 -4.95
C THR A 106 20.91 -0.77 -4.24
N ARG A 107 20.47 -0.68 -2.97
CA ARG A 107 19.93 -1.80 -2.20
C ARG A 107 18.41 -1.77 -2.06
N ASN A 108 17.86 -0.66 -1.60
CA ASN A 108 16.44 -0.57 -1.26
C ASN A 108 15.85 0.81 -1.60
N ARG A 109 14.71 0.81 -2.30
CA ARG A 109 13.90 1.99 -2.61
C ARG A 109 12.74 2.19 -1.63
N GLY A 110 12.35 1.14 -0.92
CA GLY A 110 11.23 1.21 0.02
C GLY A 110 10.64 -0.14 0.34
N PHE A 111 9.40 -0.13 0.81
CA PHE A 111 8.72 -1.30 1.32
C PHE A 111 7.33 -1.38 0.74
N ASP A 112 6.85 -2.59 0.55
CA ASP A 112 5.47 -2.88 0.19
C ASP A 112 4.90 -3.81 1.25
N LEU A 113 3.96 -3.28 2.02
CA LEU A 113 3.26 -3.99 3.08
C LEU A 113 1.87 -4.35 2.59
N THR A 114 1.49 -5.62 2.69
CA THR A 114 0.11 -6.01 2.42
C THR A 114 -0.68 -6.18 3.71
N LEU A 115 -1.82 -5.49 3.77
CA LEU A 115 -2.83 -5.63 4.81
C LEU A 115 -4.06 -6.29 4.18
N ALA A 116 -4.53 -7.39 4.75
CA ALA A 116 -5.61 -8.18 4.16
C ALA A 116 -6.81 -8.28 5.11
N ALA A 117 -8.01 -8.30 4.53
CA ALA A 117 -9.21 -8.58 5.32
C ALA A 117 -9.16 -10.00 5.89
N PRO A 118 -9.71 -10.24 7.10
CA PRO A 118 -9.94 -11.58 7.62
C PRO A 118 -10.77 -12.45 6.66
N ALA A 119 -10.55 -13.77 6.70
CA ALA A 119 -11.17 -14.71 5.76
C ALA A 119 -12.71 -14.71 5.83
N ASP A 120 -13.28 -14.57 7.02
CA ASP A 120 -14.71 -14.40 7.27
C ASP A 120 -15.27 -13.13 6.61
N VAL A 121 -14.53 -12.02 6.66
CA VAL A 121 -14.94 -10.78 5.97
C VAL A 121 -14.83 -10.93 4.45
N ASN A 122 -13.82 -11.63 3.94
CA ASN A 122 -13.71 -11.93 2.50
C ASN A 122 -14.87 -12.81 2.01
N ALA A 123 -15.30 -13.79 2.81
CA ALA A 123 -16.47 -14.62 2.50
C ALA A 123 -17.76 -13.77 2.44
N LEU A 124 -17.93 -12.84 3.40
CA LEU A 124 -19.06 -11.89 3.37
C LEU A 124 -19.00 -10.98 2.14
N TYR A 125 -17.84 -10.43 1.82
CA TYR A 125 -17.64 -9.59 0.64
C TYR A 125 -18.00 -10.33 -0.66
N ALA A 126 -17.61 -11.60 -0.79
CA ALA A 126 -17.84 -12.40 -1.99
C ALA A 126 -19.33 -12.69 -2.30
N HIS A 127 -20.19 -12.71 -1.28
CA HIS A 127 -21.57 -13.21 -1.40
C HIS A 127 -22.64 -12.22 -0.94
N SER A 128 -22.25 -11.05 -0.42
CA SER A 128 -23.20 -10.08 0.11
C SER A 128 -23.60 -9.04 -0.93
N PRO A 129 -24.90 -8.65 -0.99
CA PRO A 129 -25.32 -7.47 -1.75
C PRO A 129 -24.71 -6.16 -1.21
N ARG A 130 -24.07 -6.21 -0.03
CA ARG A 130 -23.37 -5.09 0.62
C ARG A 130 -21.86 -5.06 0.31
N ALA A 131 -21.40 -5.72 -0.76
CA ALA A 131 -19.99 -5.78 -1.13
C ALA A 131 -19.31 -4.41 -1.15
N ALA A 132 -19.98 -3.37 -1.67
CA ALA A 132 -19.45 -2.00 -1.69
C ALA A 132 -19.21 -1.43 -0.28
N ASP A 133 -20.20 -1.54 0.62
CA ASP A 133 -20.09 -1.09 2.02
C ASP A 133 -19.00 -1.85 2.78
N ILE A 134 -18.85 -3.16 2.53
CA ILE A 134 -17.76 -3.96 3.11
C ILE A 134 -16.40 -3.47 2.61
N ALA A 135 -16.26 -3.19 1.31
CA ALA A 135 -15.04 -2.66 0.72
C ALA A 135 -14.70 -1.26 1.26
N ASP A 136 -15.70 -0.39 1.50
CA ASP A 136 -15.52 0.92 2.13
C ASP A 136 -15.03 0.80 3.58
N ARG A 137 -15.66 -0.08 4.37
CA ARG A 137 -15.23 -0.37 5.75
C ARG A 137 -13.81 -0.92 5.79
N PHE A 138 -13.47 -1.80 4.84
CA PHE A 138 -12.11 -2.32 4.70
C PHE A 138 -11.12 -1.19 4.37
N ALA A 139 -11.46 -0.29 3.46
CA ALA A 139 -10.59 0.83 3.10
C ALA A 139 -10.35 1.79 4.28
N ALA A 140 -11.39 2.07 5.08
CA ALA A 140 -11.27 2.84 6.31
C ALA A 140 -10.36 2.13 7.34
N ALA A 141 -10.55 0.82 7.53
CA ALA A 141 -9.73 0.02 8.44
C ALA A 141 -8.26 -0.02 8.03
N VAL A 142 -7.96 -0.14 6.73
CA VAL A 142 -6.59 -0.06 6.19
C VAL A 142 -5.97 1.31 6.47
N THR A 143 -6.74 2.39 6.28
CA THR A 143 -6.28 3.75 6.56
C THR A 143 -5.93 3.92 8.05
N ALA A 144 -6.78 3.40 8.94
CA ALA A 144 -6.49 3.36 10.37
C ALA A 144 -5.25 2.52 10.71
N GLY A 145 -5.08 1.35 10.07
CA GLY A 145 -3.90 0.51 10.21
C GLY A 145 -2.60 1.19 9.75
N ALA A 146 -2.66 1.95 8.67
CA ALA A 146 -1.54 2.73 8.15
C ALA A 146 -1.15 3.86 9.12
N ALA A 147 -2.14 4.59 9.65
CA ALA A 147 -1.91 5.61 10.68
C ALA A 147 -1.30 5.01 11.97
N HIS A 148 -1.80 3.85 12.41
CA HIS A 148 -1.24 3.11 13.54
C HIS A 148 0.21 2.67 13.29
N LEU A 149 0.53 2.22 12.07
CA LEU A 149 1.91 1.89 11.69
C LEU A 149 2.83 3.10 11.82
N GLU A 150 2.46 4.24 11.25
CA GLU A 150 3.25 5.47 11.33
C GLU A 150 3.48 5.88 12.78
N GLN A 151 2.44 5.86 13.63
CA GLN A 151 2.56 6.18 15.05
C GLN A 151 3.57 5.27 15.76
N ARG A 152 3.56 3.96 15.48
CA ARG A 152 4.51 3.02 16.09
C ARG A 152 5.96 3.21 15.64
N ILE A 153 6.17 3.65 14.41
CA ILE A 153 7.52 3.88 13.87
C ILE A 153 8.08 5.21 14.36
N THR A 154 7.24 6.24 14.41
CA THR A 154 7.63 7.60 14.80
C THR A 154 7.55 7.86 16.30
N GLY A 155 7.03 6.90 17.09
CA GLY A 155 6.67 7.11 18.49
C GLY A 155 5.55 8.14 18.69
N GLY A 156 4.75 8.41 17.66
CA GLY A 156 3.70 9.44 17.66
C GLY A 156 4.22 10.88 17.58
N SER A 157 5.50 11.08 17.29
CA SER A 157 6.06 12.43 17.16
C SER A 157 5.47 13.16 15.96
N ARG A 158 4.89 14.35 16.18
CA ARG A 158 4.43 15.25 15.09
C ARG A 158 5.57 15.80 14.24
N SER A 159 6.81 15.65 14.70
CA SER A 159 8.02 16.09 14.00
C SER A 159 8.68 14.97 13.20
N ALA A 160 8.05 13.80 13.12
CA ALA A 160 8.51 12.67 12.36
C ALA A 160 7.38 12.07 11.52
N GLY A 161 7.73 11.41 10.43
CA GLY A 161 6.72 10.90 9.51
C GLY A 161 7.27 9.95 8.47
N LEU A 162 6.38 9.13 7.93
CA LEU A 162 6.58 8.34 6.74
C LEU A 162 6.02 9.07 5.53
N LEU A 163 6.34 8.57 4.34
CA LEU A 163 5.63 8.92 3.12
C LEU A 163 5.49 7.69 2.23
N GLY A 164 4.38 7.65 1.49
CA GLY A 164 4.02 6.51 0.69
C GLY A 164 2.63 6.66 0.09
N TRP A 165 2.06 5.54 -0.35
CA TRP A 165 0.69 5.49 -0.84
C TRP A 165 0.02 4.16 -0.50
N ILE A 166 -1.31 4.16 -0.55
CA ILE A 166 -2.16 2.98 -0.37
C ILE A 166 -2.80 2.64 -1.71
N THR A 167 -2.72 1.38 -2.12
CA THR A 167 -3.46 0.83 -3.25
C THR A 167 -4.37 -0.29 -2.76
N TRP A 168 -5.67 -0.22 -3.05
CA TRP A 168 -6.62 -1.26 -2.69
C TRP A 168 -6.86 -2.25 -3.83
N HIS A 169 -7.01 -3.51 -3.45
CA HIS A 169 -7.31 -4.62 -4.34
C HIS A 169 -8.52 -5.38 -3.82
N LEU A 170 -9.34 -5.83 -4.77
CA LEU A 170 -10.62 -6.49 -4.51
C LEU A 170 -10.60 -7.97 -4.88
N THR A 171 -9.51 -8.44 -5.46
CA THR A 171 -9.37 -9.79 -6.01
C THR A 171 -7.99 -10.34 -5.72
N ALA A 172 -7.88 -11.64 -5.46
CA ALA A 172 -6.59 -12.30 -5.24
C ALA A 172 -5.74 -12.31 -6.53
N PRO A 173 -4.41 -12.42 -6.41
CA PRO A 173 -3.55 -12.74 -7.55
C PRO A 173 -4.02 -14.02 -8.24
N ARG A 174 -4.10 -14.03 -9.58
CA ARG A 174 -4.61 -15.18 -10.34
C ARG A 174 -3.70 -15.64 -11.48
N PRO A 175 -3.60 -16.96 -11.74
CA PRO A 175 -3.09 -17.47 -13.02
C PRO A 175 -3.93 -16.97 -14.21
N ALA A 176 -3.34 -16.98 -15.40
CA ALA A 176 -4.05 -16.61 -16.62
C ALA A 176 -5.25 -17.55 -16.85
N GLY A 177 -6.40 -16.99 -17.22
CA GLY A 177 -7.62 -17.76 -17.56
C GLY A 177 -8.51 -18.15 -16.37
N MET A 178 -8.06 -17.99 -15.12
CA MET A 178 -8.90 -18.27 -13.94
C MET A 178 -9.82 -17.10 -13.61
N PRO A 179 -11.07 -17.31 -13.15
CA PRO A 179 -11.93 -16.21 -12.72
C PRO A 179 -11.31 -15.45 -11.52
N PRO A 180 -11.53 -14.13 -11.40
CA PRO A 180 -11.09 -13.38 -10.23
C PRO A 180 -11.74 -13.93 -8.96
N GLN A 181 -10.93 -14.22 -7.93
CA GLN A 181 -11.44 -14.62 -6.62
C GLN A 181 -11.53 -13.38 -5.72
N PRO A 182 -12.72 -13.06 -5.15
CA PRO A 182 -12.88 -11.95 -4.24
C PRO A 182 -11.90 -12.04 -3.06
N CYS A 183 -11.06 -11.01 -2.89
CA CYS A 183 -10.08 -10.94 -1.81
C CYS A 183 -9.68 -9.49 -1.57
N LEU A 184 -10.22 -8.92 -0.50
CA LEU A 184 -9.91 -7.58 -0.04
C LEU A 184 -8.52 -7.56 0.59
N HIS A 185 -7.62 -6.83 -0.03
CA HIS A 185 -6.31 -6.51 0.52
C HIS A 185 -5.84 -5.15 0.01
N ALA A 186 -4.87 -4.56 0.69
CA ALA A 186 -4.29 -3.29 0.32
C ALA A 186 -2.78 -3.35 0.43
N HIS A 187 -2.12 -2.62 -0.46
CA HIS A 187 -0.69 -2.42 -0.48
C HIS A 187 -0.37 -1.03 0.04
N LEU A 188 0.35 -0.98 1.15
CA LEU A 188 0.92 0.23 1.72
C LEU A 188 2.37 0.30 1.25
N VAL A 189 2.61 1.11 0.21
CA VAL A 189 3.95 1.31 -0.35
C VAL A 189 4.60 2.49 0.35
N ILE A 190 5.74 2.26 0.99
CA ILE A 190 6.44 3.25 1.81
C ILE A 190 7.81 3.47 1.19
N ALA A 191 8.20 4.73 0.94
CA ALA A 191 9.57 5.01 0.55
C ALA A 191 10.53 4.61 1.67
N ALA A 192 11.77 4.25 1.36
CA ALA A 192 12.81 4.05 2.37
C ALA A 192 13.29 5.40 2.96
N LEU A 193 12.35 6.28 3.28
CA LEU A 193 12.56 7.63 3.77
C LEU A 193 11.66 7.84 4.98
N MET A 194 12.22 8.49 5.98
CA MET A 194 11.44 9.04 7.08
C MET A 194 11.89 10.47 7.37
N TRP A 195 10.95 11.33 7.68
CA TRP A 195 11.24 12.61 8.31
C TRP A 195 11.53 12.35 9.78
N ALA A 196 12.68 12.81 10.26
CA ALA A 196 13.12 12.59 11.62
C ALA A 196 12.87 13.82 12.51
N PRO A 197 12.68 13.62 13.83
CA PRO A 197 12.72 14.72 14.78
C PRO A 197 14.03 15.50 14.62
N GLY A 198 13.94 16.82 14.46
CA GLY A 198 15.10 17.68 14.16
C GLY A 198 15.18 18.16 12.70
N GLY A 199 14.17 17.88 11.88
CA GLY A 199 13.99 18.59 10.61
C GLY A 199 14.87 18.08 9.47
N ARG A 200 15.19 16.78 9.46
CA ARG A 200 16.01 16.16 8.43
C ARG A 200 15.42 14.84 7.97
N TRP A 201 15.64 14.52 6.69
CA TRP A 201 15.33 13.21 6.14
C TRP A 201 16.36 12.18 6.60
N ARG A 202 15.88 10.96 6.85
CA ARG A 202 16.71 9.80 7.14
C ARG A 202 16.27 8.63 6.27
N ASP A 203 17.23 7.76 5.99
CA ASP A 203 16.96 6.48 5.36
C ASP A 203 16.38 5.50 6.39
N ILE A 204 15.53 4.57 5.95
CA ILE A 204 15.02 3.48 6.80
C ILE A 204 15.91 2.26 6.55
N THR A 205 16.97 2.13 7.35
CA THR A 205 18.00 1.07 7.21
C THR A 205 18.14 0.26 8.49
N GLY A 206 18.88 -0.85 8.44
CA GLY A 206 19.29 -1.67 9.58
C GLY A 206 18.26 -1.76 10.73
N PRO A 207 18.51 -1.11 11.88
CA PRO A 207 17.60 -1.15 13.04
C PRO A 207 16.19 -0.62 12.76
N GLU A 208 16.05 0.51 12.06
CA GLU A 208 14.75 1.10 11.73
C GLU A 208 13.94 0.18 10.81
N ARG A 209 14.60 -0.50 9.89
CA ARG A 209 13.97 -1.52 9.03
C ARG A 209 13.45 -2.71 9.85
N ASP A 210 14.24 -3.18 10.80
CA ASP A 210 13.83 -4.31 11.65
C ASP A 210 12.68 -3.91 12.58
N HIS A 211 12.68 -2.67 13.08
CA HIS A 211 11.54 -2.11 13.81
C HIS A 211 10.28 -1.98 12.94
N LEU A 212 10.41 -1.52 11.70
CA LEU A 212 9.30 -1.49 10.72
C LEU A 212 8.70 -2.89 10.55
N ARG A 213 9.53 -3.92 10.36
CA ARG A 213 9.07 -5.33 10.23
C ARG A 213 8.26 -5.79 11.44
N LEU A 214 8.69 -5.44 12.66
CA LEU A 214 7.95 -5.76 13.88
C LEU A 214 6.62 -5.00 13.97
N CYS A 215 6.57 -3.76 13.50
CA CYS A 215 5.36 -2.94 13.51
C CYS A 215 4.30 -3.39 12.49
N VAL A 216 4.70 -4.04 11.39
CA VAL A 216 3.78 -4.55 10.35
C VAL A 216 2.73 -5.50 10.93
N ALA A 217 3.15 -6.45 11.77
CA ALA A 217 2.22 -7.39 12.39
C ALA A 217 1.22 -6.68 13.33
N SER A 218 1.64 -5.57 13.96
CA SER A 218 0.73 -4.75 14.77
C SER A 218 -0.28 -3.99 13.91
N ALA A 219 0.13 -3.49 12.74
CA ALA A 219 -0.75 -2.78 11.81
C ALA A 219 -1.82 -3.72 11.20
N ASP A 220 -1.45 -4.96 10.87
CA ASP A 220 -2.40 -6.00 10.41
C ASP A 220 -3.47 -6.28 11.46
N ARG A 221 -3.05 -6.52 12.70
CA ARG A 221 -3.98 -6.77 13.82
C ARG A 221 -4.88 -5.56 14.08
N HIS A 222 -4.33 -4.34 14.02
CA HIS A 222 -5.11 -3.12 14.18
C HIS A 222 -6.17 -2.99 13.07
N THR A 223 -5.77 -3.21 11.81
CA THR A 223 -6.68 -3.21 10.65
C THR A 223 -7.80 -4.23 10.82
N ALA A 224 -7.46 -5.48 11.16
CA ALA A 224 -8.43 -6.55 11.35
C ALA A 224 -9.39 -6.26 12.52
N ALA A 225 -8.89 -5.72 13.64
CA ALA A 225 -9.71 -5.36 14.79
C ALA A 225 -10.68 -4.22 14.44
N HIS A 226 -10.18 -3.16 13.80
CA HIS A 226 -10.98 -2.02 13.37
C HIS A 226 -12.07 -2.45 12.39
N LEU A 227 -11.74 -3.33 11.44
CA LEU A 227 -12.71 -3.87 10.49
C LEU A 227 -13.80 -4.69 11.19
N ARG A 228 -13.44 -5.59 12.11
CA ARG A 228 -14.42 -6.37 12.87
C ARG A 228 -15.36 -5.49 13.69
N GLN A 229 -14.83 -4.45 14.34
CA GLN A 229 -15.65 -3.47 15.06
C GLN A 229 -16.61 -2.75 14.13
N ALA A 230 -16.14 -2.29 12.97
CA ALA A 230 -16.97 -1.65 11.96
C ALA A 230 -18.06 -2.58 11.41
N MET A 231 -17.79 -3.88 11.29
CA MET A 231 -18.78 -4.88 10.87
C MET A 231 -19.82 -5.21 11.95
N ALA A 232 -19.46 -5.11 13.23
CA ALA A 232 -20.35 -5.40 14.36
C ALA A 232 -21.36 -4.26 14.67
N GLY A 233 -21.04 -3.01 14.31
CA GLY A 233 -21.84 -1.82 14.61
C GLY A 233 -23.16 -1.66 13.83
N HIS A 234 -23.70 -2.72 13.22
CA HIS A 234 -25.03 -2.69 12.59
C HIS A 234 -26.08 -3.31 13.52
N PRO A 235 -27.26 -2.70 13.71
CA PRO A 235 -28.37 -3.38 14.36
C PRO A 235 -28.70 -4.63 13.54
N ARG A 236 -28.84 -5.78 14.22
CA ARG A 236 -29.47 -6.96 13.62
C ARG A 236 -30.83 -6.52 13.11
N VAL A 237 -31.09 -6.70 11.82
CA VAL A 237 -32.46 -6.59 11.30
C VAL A 237 -33.28 -7.62 12.09
N PRO A 238 -34.36 -7.23 12.78
CA PRO A 238 -35.26 -8.20 13.39
C PRO A 238 -35.81 -9.09 12.27
N GLY A 239 -35.61 -10.40 12.40
CA GLY A 239 -36.27 -11.39 11.57
C GLY A 239 -37.75 -11.53 11.92
#